data_AF-A0A1F4PLD0-F1
#
_entry.id   AF-A0A1F4PLD0-F1
#
_cell.length_a   1.000
_cell.length_b   1.000
_cell.length_c   1.000
_cell.angle_alpha   90.00
_cell.angle_beta   90.00
_cell.angle_gamma   90.00
#
_symmetry.space_group_name_H-M   'P 1'
#
loop_
_entity.id
_entity.type
_entity.pdbx_description
1 polymer ?
#
loop_
_entity_poly.entity_id
_entity_poly.type
_entity_poly.pdbx_seq_one_letter_code
_entity_poly.pdbx_strand_id
1 'polypeptide(L)'
;MKPLTKPIGKNPFPKKEIKEEDKTTSFFCNEYRKIAKLTATGKSLFLGILSLVEPDLDYVYFDKEKYMKDNGLTASNTYRKGLEELIRVNFIRRTEDKEFYWINTNVFNNRK
;
A
#
# COMPACT_ATOMS: atom_id res chain seq x y z
N MET A 1 0.05 -21.06 -12.62
CA MET A 1 0.24 -19.68 -12.12
C MET A 1 1.44 -19.10 -12.85
N LYS A 2 1.30 -17.98 -13.56
CA LYS A 2 2.46 -17.28 -14.13
C LYS A 2 3.32 -16.76 -12.97
N PRO A 3 4.65 -16.83 -13.04
CA PRO A 3 5.49 -16.21 -12.02
C PRO A 3 5.21 -14.70 -12.02
N LEU A 4 4.95 -14.15 -10.83
CA LEU A 4 4.83 -12.71 -10.65
C LEU A 4 6.19 -12.09 -10.95
N THR A 5 6.33 -11.49 -12.14
CA THR A 5 7.55 -10.77 -12.50
C THR A 5 7.59 -9.47 -11.70
N LYS A 6 8.69 -9.25 -10.98
CA LYS A 6 8.91 -8.03 -10.22
C LYS A 6 8.70 -6.79 -11.14
N PRO A 7 8.01 -5.74 -10.67
CA PRO A 7 7.85 -4.53 -11.45
C PRO A 7 9.20 -3.91 -11.81
N ILE A 8 9.28 -3.37 -13.03
CA ILE A 8 10.49 -2.72 -13.56
C ILE A 8 10.70 -1.39 -12.82
N GLY A 9 11.92 -1.15 -12.34
CA GLY A 9 12.31 0.07 -11.61
C GLY A 9 12.76 -0.17 -10.17
N LYS A 10 13.45 0.82 -9.59
CA LYS A 10 13.82 0.80 -8.15
C LYS A 10 12.62 1.23 -7.32
N ASN A 11 12.39 0.56 -6.19
CA ASN A 11 11.37 0.99 -5.23
C ASN A 11 11.65 2.46 -4.82
N PRO A 12 10.69 3.36 -5.03
CA PRO A 12 10.86 4.77 -4.75
C PRO A 12 10.75 5.14 -3.26
N PHE A 13 10.36 4.20 -2.41
CA PHE A 13 10.38 4.39 -0.97
C PHE A 13 11.79 4.09 -0.46
N PRO A 14 12.53 5.10 0.05
CA PRO A 14 13.86 4.86 0.59
C PRO A 14 13.77 3.96 1.82
N LYS A 15 14.59 2.90 1.85
CA LYS A 15 14.83 2.12 3.07
C LYS A 15 15.67 3.01 3.99
N LYS A 16 15.15 3.39 5.16
CA LYS A 16 15.91 4.15 6.16
C LYS A 16 16.80 3.21 6.97
N GLU A 17 18.10 3.49 7.02
CA GLU A 17 18.96 3.08 8.16
C GLU A 17 18.76 4.10 9.28
N ILE A 18 18.39 3.65 10.49
CA ILE A 18 18.03 4.54 11.60
C ILE A 18 19.06 4.38 12.72
N LYS A 19 19.61 5.52 13.19
CA LYS A 19 20.34 5.63 14.46
C LYS A 19 19.33 5.90 15.58
N GLU A 20 19.23 4.99 16.54
CA GLU A 20 18.48 5.11 17.80
C GLU A 20 19.03 6.33 18.58
N GLU A 21 18.30 7.16 19.32
CA GLU A 21 17.21 6.95 20.28
C GLU A 21 16.28 8.23 20.25
N ASP A 22 15.11 8.19 20.90
CA ASP A 22 14.14 9.31 21.13
C ASP A 22 13.08 9.73 20.08
N LYS A 23 13.04 9.19 18.85
CA LYS A 23 12.00 9.59 17.85
C LYS A 23 10.82 8.63 17.69
N THR A 24 10.87 7.45 18.28
CA THR A 24 10.00 6.30 17.98
C THR A 24 8.51 6.59 18.19
N THR A 25 8.10 7.16 19.33
CA THR A 25 6.67 7.36 19.67
C THR A 25 5.91 8.33 18.75
N SER A 26 6.59 9.36 18.24
CA SER A 26 5.99 10.37 17.35
C SER A 26 5.75 9.82 15.94
N PHE A 27 6.60 8.91 15.46
CA PHE A 27 6.49 8.31 14.14
C PHE A 27 5.34 7.30 14.03
N PHE A 28 5.14 6.45 15.04
CA PHE A 28 4.03 5.47 15.05
C PHE A 28 2.66 6.12 14.86
N CYS A 29 2.49 7.33 15.39
CA CYS A 29 1.22 8.04 15.27
C CYS A 29 0.94 8.57 13.86
N ASN A 30 1.95 8.90 13.04
CA ASN A 30 1.69 9.73 11.86
C ASN A 30 1.08 8.94 10.69
N GLU A 31 1.60 7.76 10.36
CA GLU A 31 1.12 6.99 9.20
C GLU A 31 -0.26 6.35 9.46
N TYR A 32 -0.47 5.76 10.64
CA TYR A 32 -1.79 5.24 11.02
C TYR A 32 -2.84 6.34 11.16
N ARG A 33 -2.47 7.57 11.57
CA ARG A 33 -3.39 8.72 11.55
C ARG A 33 -3.82 9.09 10.13
N LYS A 34 -2.94 8.96 9.14
CA LYS A 34 -3.31 9.19 7.74
C LYS A 34 -4.25 8.11 7.23
N ILE A 35 -3.98 6.84 7.56
CA ILE A 35 -4.85 5.69 7.22
C ILE A 35 -6.23 5.83 7.90
N ALA A 36 -6.28 6.30 9.15
CA ALA A 36 -7.53 6.50 9.88
C ALA A 36 -8.48 7.51 9.21
N LYS A 37 -7.93 8.48 8.46
CA LYS A 37 -8.67 9.51 7.72
C LYS A 37 -9.15 9.07 6.34
N LEU A 38 -8.82 7.86 5.90
CA LEU A 38 -9.32 7.31 4.64
C LEU A 38 -10.83 7.08 4.69
N THR A 39 -11.48 7.14 3.53
CA THR A 39 -12.88 6.76 3.38
C THR A 39 -13.07 5.25 3.63
N ALA A 40 -14.32 4.80 3.78
CA ALA A 40 -14.62 3.37 3.94
C ALA A 40 -14.01 2.54 2.79
N THR A 41 -14.14 3.03 1.55
CA THR A 41 -13.53 2.40 0.38
C THR A 41 -12.00 2.39 0.44
N GLY A 42 -11.38 3.51 0.84
CA GLY A 42 -9.93 3.59 1.01
C GLY A 42 -9.41 2.61 2.07
N LYS A 43 -10.12 2.46 3.20
CA LYS A 43 -9.80 1.49 4.26
C LYS A 43 -9.97 0.05 3.79
N SER A 44 -11.03 -0.26 3.05
CA SER A 44 -11.27 -1.58 2.48
C SER A 44 -10.14 -1.97 1.53
N LEU A 45 -9.72 -1.05 0.64
CA LEU A 45 -8.60 -1.27 -0.27
C LEU A 45 -7.27 -1.41 0.47
N PHE A 46 -7.04 -0.60 1.50
CA PHE A 46 -5.88 -0.74 2.37
C PHE A 46 -5.78 -2.16 2.94
N LEU A 47 -6.87 -2.67 3.51
CA LEU A 47 -6.92 -4.02 4.09
C LEU A 47 -6.76 -5.11 3.02
N GLY A 48 -7.39 -4.93 1.85
CA GLY A 48 -7.25 -5.86 0.73
C GLY A 48 -5.82 -5.95 0.22
N ILE A 49 -5.16 -4.81 0.02
CA ILE A 49 -3.75 -4.77 -0.37
C ILE A 49 -2.87 -5.37 0.72
N LEU A 50 -3.12 -5.01 2.00
CA LEU A 50 -2.37 -5.52 3.14
C LEU A 50 -2.42 -7.05 3.23
N SER A 51 -3.56 -7.67 2.91
CA SER A 51 -3.72 -9.13 2.93
C SER A 51 -2.86 -9.86 1.88
N LEU A 52 -2.33 -9.13 0.89
CA LEU A 52 -1.51 -9.65 -0.21
C LEU A 52 -0.03 -9.29 -0.07
N VAL A 53 0.34 -8.48 0.94
CA VAL A 53 1.75 -8.12 1.18
C VAL A 53 2.46 -9.32 1.77
N GLU A 54 3.46 -9.83 1.05
CA GLU A 54 4.35 -10.87 1.56
C GLU A 54 5.52 -10.27 2.34
N PRO A 55 6.06 -10.99 3.33
CA PRO A 55 7.31 -10.60 3.99
C PRO A 55 8.42 -10.36 2.96
N ASP A 56 9.25 -9.35 3.21
CA ASP A 56 10.42 -8.99 2.39
C ASP A 56 10.12 -8.53 0.95
N LEU A 57 8.86 -8.52 0.52
CA LEU A 57 8.44 -7.90 -0.73
C LEU A 57 7.99 -6.46 -0.50
N ASP A 58 8.45 -5.59 -1.40
CA ASP A 58 8.12 -4.16 -1.40
C ASP A 58 7.18 -3.78 -2.55
N TYR A 59 6.54 -4.77 -3.17
CA TYR A 59 5.53 -4.62 -4.19
C TYR A 59 4.40 -5.63 -3.99
N VAL A 60 3.24 -5.34 -4.57
CA VAL A 60 2.08 -6.23 -4.57
C VAL A 60 1.48 -6.29 -5.97
N TYR A 61 1.02 -7.48 -6.34
CA TYR A 61 0.09 -7.66 -7.45
C TYR A 61 -1.34 -7.49 -6.94
N PHE A 62 -2.10 -6.60 -7.56
CA PHE A 62 -3.46 -6.30 -7.14
C PHE A 62 -4.41 -6.28 -8.34
N ASP A 63 -5.19 -7.35 -8.48
CA ASP A 63 -6.21 -7.50 -9.51
C ASP A 63 -7.44 -6.66 -9.14
N LYS A 64 -7.64 -5.57 -9.90
CA LYS A 64 -8.76 -4.65 -9.76
C LYS A 64 -10.11 -5.37 -9.97
N GLU A 65 -10.23 -6.17 -11.02
CA GLU A 65 -11.50 -6.77 -11.42
C GLU A 65 -11.96 -7.79 -10.40
N LYS A 66 -11.02 -8.63 -9.94
CA LYS A 66 -11.26 -9.56 -8.85
C LYS A 66 -11.66 -8.84 -7.56
N TYR A 67 -10.91 -7.82 -7.15
CA TYR A 67 -11.25 -7.07 -5.93
C TYR A 67 -12.63 -6.43 -6.00
N MET A 68 -12.98 -5.80 -7.14
CA MET A 68 -14.28 -5.17 -7.32
C MET A 68 -15.42 -6.19 -7.26
N LYS A 69 -15.24 -7.36 -7.88
CA LYS A 69 -16.20 -8.47 -7.83
C LYS A 69 -16.39 -8.99 -6.40
N ASP A 70 -15.29 -9.28 -5.70
CA ASP A 70 -15.31 -9.87 -4.35
C ASP A 70 -15.92 -8.91 -3.31
N ASN A 71 -15.84 -7.60 -3.55
CA ASN A 71 -16.36 -6.55 -2.66
C ASN A 71 -17.67 -5.92 -3.15
N GLY A 72 -18.30 -6.45 -4.20
CA GLY A 72 -19.57 -5.93 -4.73
C GLY A 72 -19.50 -4.49 -5.27
N LEU A 73 -18.33 -4.02 -5.68
CA LEU A 73 -18.14 -2.68 -6.23
C LEU A 73 -18.53 -2.65 -7.71
N THR A 74 -19.64 -1.99 -8.02
CA THR A 74 -20.12 -1.82 -9.41
C THR A 74 -19.47 -0.63 -10.11
N ALA A 75 -19.10 0.42 -9.38
CA ALA A 75 -18.56 1.66 -9.92
C ALA A 75 -17.04 1.69 -9.89
N SER A 76 -16.41 1.67 -11.08
CA SER A 76 -14.95 1.84 -11.26
C SER A 76 -14.42 3.15 -10.64
N ASN A 77 -15.26 4.20 -10.57
CA ASN A 77 -14.88 5.47 -9.96
C ASN A 77 -14.68 5.37 -8.45
N THR A 78 -15.43 4.52 -7.76
CA THR A 78 -15.29 4.28 -6.32
C THR A 78 -13.95 3.62 -6.01
N TYR A 79 -13.59 2.60 -6.80
CA TYR A 79 -12.27 1.97 -6.74
C TYR A 79 -11.15 2.98 -6.95
N ARG A 80 -11.24 3.78 -8.02
CA ARG A 80 -10.23 4.80 -8.37
C ARG A 80 -10.00 5.80 -7.23
N LYS A 81 -11.08 6.31 -6.63
CA LYS A 81 -10.99 7.25 -5.50
C LYS A 81 -10.25 6.65 -4.31
N GLY A 82 -10.60 5.42 -3.92
CA GLY A 82 -9.91 4.76 -2.82
C GLY A 82 -8.42 4.51 -3.11
N LEU A 83 -8.08 4.11 -4.34
CA LEU A 83 -6.70 3.95 -4.78
C LEU A 83 -5.91 5.28 -4.73
N GLU A 84 -6.54 6.39 -5.16
CA GLU A 84 -5.96 7.73 -5.08
C GLU A 84 -5.72 8.17 -3.64
N GLU A 85 -6.60 7.82 -2.71
CA GLU A 85 -6.38 8.09 -1.30
C GLU A 85 -5.15 7.35 -0.75
N LEU A 86 -4.96 6.08 -1.13
CA LEU A 86 -3.78 5.29 -0.73
C LEU A 86 -2.47 5.84 -1.30
N ILE A 87 -2.49 6.35 -2.52
CA ILE A 87 -1.35 7.06 -3.13
C ILE A 87 -1.09 8.36 -2.36
N ARG A 88 -2.14 9.14 -2.07
CA ARG A 88 -2.03 10.42 -1.36
C ARG A 88 -1.44 10.27 0.05
N VAL A 89 -1.74 9.18 0.75
CA VAL A 89 -1.16 8.90 2.07
C VAL A 89 0.20 8.21 2.00
N ASN A 90 0.79 8.06 0.81
CA ASN A 90 2.05 7.36 0.57
C ASN A 90 2.05 5.91 1.08
N PHE A 91 0.92 5.21 1.02
CA PHE A 91 0.87 3.78 1.31
C PHE A 91 1.33 2.95 0.11
N ILE A 92 0.88 3.33 -1.09
CA ILE A 92 1.25 2.68 -2.35
C ILE A 92 1.74 3.69 -3.39
N ARG A 93 2.50 3.21 -4.37
CA ARG A 93 2.83 3.95 -5.60
C ARG A 93 2.64 3.07 -6.83
N ARG A 94 2.08 3.64 -7.90
CA ARG A 94 1.89 2.92 -9.17
C ARG A 94 3.23 2.53 -9.78
N THR A 95 3.27 1.35 -10.38
CA THR A 95 4.37 0.94 -11.25
C THR A 95 4.02 1.24 -12.72
N GLU A 96 4.90 0.90 -13.66
CA GLU A 96 4.59 0.93 -15.09
C GLU A 96 3.53 -0.10 -15.46
N ASP A 97 3.49 -1.22 -14.73
CA ASP A 97 2.42 -2.21 -14.82
C ASP A 97 1.22 -1.76 -13.97
N LYS A 98 0.04 -1.73 -14.59
CA LYS A 98 -1.20 -1.25 -13.95
C LYS A 98 -1.68 -2.16 -12.82
N GLU A 99 -1.25 -3.42 -12.81
CA GLU A 99 -1.65 -4.40 -11.80
C GLU A 99 -0.64 -4.49 -10.65
N PHE A 100 0.54 -3.88 -10.79
CA PHE A 100 1.56 -3.89 -9.74
C PHE A 100 1.70 -2.52 -9.07
N TYR A 101 1.88 -2.56 -7.75
CA TYR A 101 2.07 -1.38 -6.92
C TYR A 101 3.29 -1.56 -6.01
N TRP A 102 4.11 -0.53 -5.91
CA TRP A 102 5.11 -0.44 -4.84
C TRP A 102 4.42 -0.16 -3.51
N ILE A 103 4.85 -0.82 -2.44
CA ILE A 103 4.34 -0.66 -1.08
C ILE A 103 5.36 0.09 -0.23
N ASN A 104 4.86 1.06 0.54
CA ASN A 104 5.67 1.72 1.54
C ASN A 104 5.78 0.85 2.80
N THR A 105 6.86 0.07 2.88
CA THR A 105 7.11 -0.85 4.01
C THR A 105 7.37 -0.13 5.33
N ASN A 106 7.61 1.20 5.33
CA ASN A 106 7.69 1.99 6.56
C ASN A 106 6.37 2.01 7.34
N VAL A 107 5.25 1.64 6.70
CA VAL A 107 3.94 1.47 7.36
C VAL A 107 3.92 0.21 8.24
N PHE A 108 4.81 -0.76 7.99
CA PHE A 108 4.88 -2.04 8.71
C PHE A 108 6.12 -2.18 9.60
N ASN A 109 7.22 -1.51 9.23
CA ASN A 109 8.48 -1.60 9.94
C ASN A 109 8.42 -0.80 11.25
N ASN A 110 8.02 -1.51 12.31
CA ASN A 110 8.13 -1.13 13.72
C ASN A 110 9.41 -1.68 14.38
N ARG A 111 10.36 -2.22 13.62
CA ARG A 111 11.52 -2.89 14.22
C ARG A 111 12.64 -1.88 14.48
N LYS A 112 13.06 -1.91 15.74
CA LYS A 112 14.21 -1.26 16.35
C LYS A 112 15.43 -1.35 15.45
#